data_AF-A0A955ISH1-F1
#
_entry.id   AF-A0A955ISH1-F1
#
_cell.length_a   1.000
_cell.length_b   1.000
_cell.length_c   1.000
_cell.angle_alpha   90.00
_cell.angle_beta   90.00
_cell.angle_gamma   90.00
#
_symmetry.space_group_name_H-M   'P 1'
#
loop_
_entity.id
_entity.type
_entity.pdbx_description
1 polymer ?
#
loop_
_entity_poly.entity_id
_entity_poly.type
_entity_poly.pdbx_seq_one_letter_code
_entity_poly.pdbx_strand_id
1 'polypeptide(L)'
;MRSMLTIAPLLALLAVPVLSGCSNTPPIGNTGGRVPTNQTTQAESNDPRLLPSDFLEFSDAASAELARDLPRIQAMSDAQGRATVIYGQIDNRTGNVSSGDFEVTLDRIKENLVESSLLSNAFRFLVDRNTLEHLQRVETNAPPTEGTRATRFDPNHAYFLNGTMFRINRSSTNFYRLNVELVA
;
A
#
# COMPACT_ATOMS: atom_id res chain seq x y z
N MET A 1 -80.11 35.97 29.73
CA MET A 1 -80.96 34.80 29.43
C MET A 1 -80.09 33.70 28.85
N ARG A 2 -80.11 32.52 29.50
CA ARG A 2 -79.63 31.18 29.07
C ARG A 2 -78.09 31.01 28.96
N SER A 3 -77.41 30.34 29.92
CA SER A 3 -77.33 28.87 30.17
C SER A 3 -76.49 28.19 29.07
N MET A 4 -75.47 27.33 29.26
CA MET A 4 -74.98 26.38 30.28
C MET A 4 -73.53 26.01 29.82
N LEU A 5 -72.46 25.94 30.61
CA LEU A 5 -72.05 24.99 31.66
C LEU A 5 -72.28 23.49 31.36
N THR A 6 -71.21 22.78 30.97
CA THR A 6 -70.94 21.32 31.13
C THR A 6 -69.43 21.14 30.85
N ILE A 7 -68.51 21.01 31.82
CA ILE A 7 -68.20 19.91 32.76
C ILE A 7 -67.91 18.57 32.05
N ALA A 8 -66.66 18.13 32.23
CA ALA A 8 -65.94 16.93 31.74
C ALA A 8 -66.59 15.59 32.15
N PRO A 9 -66.14 14.41 31.65
CA PRO A 9 -64.98 13.75 32.31
C PRO A 9 -64.18 12.69 31.47
N LEU A 10 -63.18 12.11 32.15
CA LEU A 10 -62.67 10.72 32.04
C LEU A 10 -61.80 10.36 30.82
N LEU A 11 -60.47 10.29 30.96
CA LEU A 11 -59.71 9.15 31.52
C LEU A 11 -59.98 7.82 30.77
N ALA A 12 -59.21 7.57 29.71
CA ALA A 12 -58.98 6.22 29.18
C ALA A 12 -57.47 6.01 29.02
N LEU A 13 -56.86 5.66 30.14
CA LEU A 13 -55.48 5.23 30.30
C LEU A 13 -55.35 3.83 29.68
N LEU A 14 -55.19 3.73 28.36
CA LEU A 14 -54.75 2.48 27.71
C LEU A 14 -53.23 2.43 27.75
N ALA A 15 -52.72 1.89 28.86
CA ALA A 15 -51.35 1.42 28.97
C ALA A 15 -51.17 0.22 28.02
N VAL A 16 -50.61 0.49 26.84
CA VAL A 16 -50.03 -0.56 25.99
C VAL A 16 -48.65 -0.85 26.60
N PRO A 17 -48.41 -2.05 27.18
CA PRO A 17 -47.05 -2.46 27.48
C PRO A 17 -46.39 -2.75 26.14
N VAL A 18 -45.70 -1.75 25.59
CA VAL A 18 -44.78 -1.98 24.48
C VAL A 18 -43.64 -2.81 25.06
N LEU A 19 -43.79 -4.13 24.99
CA LEU A 19 -42.72 -5.12 25.09
C LEU A 19 -41.77 -4.92 23.89
N SER A 20 -41.13 -3.75 23.82
CA SER A 20 -39.87 -3.58 23.11
C SER A 20 -38.77 -3.96 24.08
N GLY A 21 -38.78 -5.23 24.50
CA GLY A 21 -37.59 -5.84 25.07
C GLY A 21 -36.55 -5.84 23.97
N CYS A 22 -35.61 -4.91 24.08
CA CYS A 22 -34.47 -4.78 23.21
C CYS A 22 -33.82 -6.16 23.03
N SER A 23 -34.06 -6.79 21.88
CA SER A 23 -33.20 -7.82 21.33
C SER A 23 -31.89 -7.17 20.89
N ASN A 24 -31.19 -6.58 21.85
CA ASN A 24 -29.77 -6.26 21.75
C ASN A 24 -29.02 -7.55 22.08
N THR A 25 -29.29 -8.59 21.31
CA THR A 25 -28.30 -9.65 21.15
C THR A 25 -27.22 -9.00 20.29
N PRO A 26 -26.06 -8.59 20.85
CA PRO A 26 -24.96 -8.13 20.01
C PRO A 26 -24.73 -9.23 18.97
N PRO A 27 -24.56 -8.89 17.68
CA PRO A 27 -24.39 -9.88 16.64
C PRO A 27 -23.25 -10.81 17.06
N ILE A 28 -23.60 -12.07 17.32
CA ILE A 28 -22.64 -13.10 17.70
C ILE A 28 -21.75 -13.24 16.47
N GLY A 29 -20.50 -12.77 16.57
CA GLY A 29 -19.54 -12.77 15.46
C GLY A 29 -19.36 -14.20 14.93
N ASN A 30 -20.03 -14.50 13.81
CA ASN A 30 -20.13 -15.86 13.30
C ASN A 30 -18.97 -16.21 12.34
N THR A 31 -17.75 -15.92 12.75
CA THR A 31 -16.55 -16.16 11.93
C THR A 31 -15.38 -16.58 12.80
N GLY A 32 -15.45 -17.72 13.49
CA GLY A 32 -14.28 -18.50 13.98
C GLY A 32 -13.05 -17.75 14.56
N GLY A 33 -13.22 -16.56 15.13
CA GLY A 33 -12.12 -15.65 15.48
C GLY A 33 -11.30 -15.06 14.30
N ARG A 34 -11.68 -15.27 13.04
CA ARG A 34 -10.99 -14.76 11.85
C ARG A 34 -11.91 -13.87 11.03
N VAL A 35 -11.58 -12.59 10.96
CA VAL A 35 -12.25 -11.63 10.06
C VAL A 35 -11.59 -11.74 8.68
N PRO A 36 -12.36 -11.80 7.59
CA PRO A 36 -11.78 -11.78 6.25
C PRO A 36 -11.06 -10.45 5.98
N THR A 37 -9.93 -10.50 5.29
CA THR A 37 -9.01 -9.36 5.09
C THR A 37 -9.58 -8.21 4.24
N ASN A 38 -10.74 -8.41 3.61
CA ASN A 38 -11.44 -7.42 2.80
C ASN A 38 -12.58 -6.71 3.53
N GLN A 39 -12.79 -6.99 4.83
CA GLN A 39 -13.83 -6.34 5.63
C GLN A 39 -13.20 -5.53 6.75
N THR A 40 -13.56 -4.25 6.83
CA THR A 40 -13.16 -3.37 7.92
C THR A 40 -13.89 -3.79 9.21
N THR A 41 -13.12 -4.10 10.24
CA THR A 41 -13.66 -4.32 11.59
C THR A 41 -14.05 -3.01 12.25
N GLN A 42 -14.90 -3.08 13.27
CA GLN A 42 -15.24 -1.89 14.08
C GLN A 42 -14.03 -1.30 14.82
N ALA A 43 -13.00 -2.11 15.10
CA ALA A 43 -11.75 -1.61 15.66
C ALA A 43 -10.96 -0.80 14.63
N GLU A 44 -10.90 -1.28 13.39
CA GLU A 44 -10.22 -0.62 12.27
C GLU A 44 -10.97 0.64 11.79
N SER A 45 -12.30 0.70 11.91
CA SER A 45 -13.07 1.88 11.47
C SER A 45 -12.70 3.17 12.22
N ASN A 46 -12.07 3.05 13.39
CA ASN A 46 -11.60 4.18 14.18
C ASN A 46 -10.10 4.47 13.99
N ASP A 47 -9.38 3.62 13.25
CA ASP A 47 -7.96 3.79 12.99
C ASP A 47 -7.75 4.65 11.72
N PRO A 48 -7.01 5.77 11.81
CA PRO A 48 -6.72 6.60 10.65
C PRO A 48 -5.65 6.01 9.70
N ARG A 49 -5.09 4.84 10.02
CA ARG A 49 -4.13 4.12 9.18
C ARG A 49 -4.83 3.39 8.04
N LEU A 50 -4.06 3.12 6.98
CA LEU A 50 -4.51 2.27 5.87
C LEU A 50 -4.66 0.82 6.32
N LEU A 51 -5.58 0.10 5.69
CA LEU A 51 -5.70 -1.33 5.91
C LEU A 51 -4.57 -2.06 5.18
N PRO A 52 -4.07 -3.19 5.72
CA PRO A 52 -3.12 -4.05 5.03
C PRO A 52 -3.54 -4.43 3.60
N SER A 53 -4.84 -4.66 3.38
CA SER A 53 -5.40 -4.98 2.07
C SER A 53 -5.25 -3.84 1.06
N ASP A 54 -5.40 -2.59 1.50
CA ASP A 54 -5.22 -1.40 0.64
C ASP A 54 -3.78 -1.28 0.16
N PHE A 55 -2.79 -1.62 1.01
CA PHE A 55 -1.38 -1.64 0.61
C PHE A 55 -1.10 -2.70 -0.46
N LEU A 56 -1.70 -3.88 -0.34
CA LEU A 56 -1.53 -4.94 -1.32
C LEU A 56 -2.13 -4.54 -2.68
N GLU A 57 -3.35 -4.00 -2.68
CA GLU A 57 -4.01 -3.51 -3.88
C GLU A 57 -3.20 -2.37 -4.53
N PHE A 58 -2.68 -1.45 -3.72
CA PHE A 58 -1.82 -0.38 -4.16
C PHE A 58 -0.52 -0.91 -4.80
N SER A 59 0.17 -1.86 -4.18
CA SER A 59 1.38 -2.48 -4.72
C SER A 59 1.11 -3.15 -6.06
N ASP A 60 -0.01 -3.86 -6.19
CA ASP A 60 -0.39 -4.55 -7.41
C ASP A 60 -0.72 -3.55 -8.53
N ALA A 61 -1.44 -2.47 -8.23
CA ALA A 61 -1.72 -1.40 -9.19
C ALA A 61 -0.45 -0.64 -9.61
N ALA A 62 0.39 -0.25 -8.65
CA ALA A 62 1.62 0.49 -8.90
C ALA A 62 2.62 -0.34 -9.72
N SER A 63 2.79 -1.62 -9.42
CA SER A 63 3.66 -2.51 -10.19
C SER A 63 3.15 -2.74 -11.61
N ALA A 64 1.83 -2.89 -11.80
CA ALA A 64 1.24 -3.02 -13.13
C ALA A 64 1.42 -1.75 -13.99
N GLU A 65 1.29 -0.57 -13.38
CA GLU A 65 1.51 0.72 -14.06
C GLU A 65 2.99 0.92 -14.39
N LEU A 66 3.90 0.70 -13.41
CA LEU A 66 5.34 0.74 -13.64
C LEU A 66 5.78 -0.23 -14.73
N ALA A 67 5.24 -1.45 -14.76
CA ALA A 67 5.55 -2.43 -15.80
C ALA A 67 5.11 -1.99 -17.21
N ARG A 68 4.05 -1.18 -17.29
CA ARG A 68 3.58 -0.62 -18.55
C ARG A 68 4.41 0.58 -19.00
N ASP A 69 4.90 1.38 -18.07
CA ASP A 69 5.56 2.66 -18.37
C ASP A 69 7.08 2.54 -18.50
N LEU A 70 7.74 1.63 -17.79
CA LEU A 70 9.19 1.43 -17.89
C LEU A 70 9.70 1.20 -19.33
N PRO A 71 9.06 0.36 -20.17
CA PRO A 71 9.48 0.18 -21.56
C PRO A 71 9.35 1.42 -22.44
N ARG A 72 8.58 2.44 -22.02
CA ARG A 72 8.32 3.65 -22.79
C ARG A 72 9.40 4.72 -22.61
N ILE A 73 10.30 4.53 -21.66
CA ILE A 73 11.40 5.47 -21.39
C ILE A 73 12.43 5.33 -22.51
N GLN A 74 12.65 6.39 -23.29
CA GLN A 74 13.52 6.37 -24.47
C GLN A 74 14.97 5.96 -24.15
N ALA A 75 15.48 6.33 -22.96
CA ALA A 75 16.81 5.90 -22.51
C ALA A 75 16.93 4.36 -22.49
N MET A 76 15.83 3.64 -22.32
CA MET A 76 15.79 2.17 -22.30
C MET A 76 15.75 1.56 -23.70
N SER A 77 15.17 2.25 -24.70
CA SER A 77 15.14 1.77 -26.09
C SER A 77 16.50 1.88 -26.78
N ASP A 78 17.34 2.80 -26.31
CA ASP A 78 18.63 3.09 -26.92
C ASP A 78 19.75 2.15 -26.40
N ALA A 79 19.48 1.40 -25.33
CA ALA A 79 20.37 0.36 -24.83
C ALA A 79 20.48 -0.77 -25.87
N GLN A 80 21.70 -1.07 -26.33
CA GLN A 80 21.96 -2.22 -27.19
C GLN A 80 21.90 -3.54 -26.38
N GLY A 81 20.76 -3.84 -25.77
CA GLY A 81 20.56 -5.01 -24.92
C GLY A 81 19.55 -4.79 -23.80
N ARG A 82 19.64 -5.61 -22.75
CA ARG A 82 18.79 -5.47 -21.56
C ARG A 82 19.35 -4.39 -20.64
N ALA A 83 18.57 -3.35 -20.40
CA ALA A 83 18.91 -2.35 -19.39
C ALA A 83 18.87 -2.97 -17.99
N THR A 84 19.81 -2.57 -17.14
CA THR A 84 19.87 -3.01 -15.75
C THR A 84 19.16 -1.99 -14.88
N VAL A 85 18.09 -2.40 -14.20
CA VAL A 85 17.39 -1.52 -13.25
C VAL A 85 17.77 -1.95 -11.84
N ILE A 86 18.35 -1.02 -11.08
CA ILE A 86 18.77 -1.20 -9.69
C ILE A 86 17.74 -0.50 -8.82
N TYR A 87 17.15 -1.23 -7.88
CA TYR A 87 16.26 -0.61 -6.89
C TYR A 87 17.07 0.34 -6.01
N GLY A 88 16.73 1.62 -6.10
CA GLY A 88 17.28 2.67 -5.28
C GLY A 88 16.49 2.85 -3.99
N GLN A 89 16.70 4.00 -3.34
CA GLN A 89 15.97 4.34 -2.13
C GLN A 89 14.59 4.90 -2.49
N ILE A 90 13.56 4.33 -1.86
CA ILE A 90 12.20 4.88 -1.93
C ILE A 90 11.87 5.43 -0.56
N ASP A 91 11.70 6.75 -0.47
CA ASP A 91 11.45 7.44 0.80
C ASP A 91 9.98 7.37 1.20
N ASN A 92 9.70 7.00 2.45
CA ASN A 92 8.37 7.12 3.03
C ASN A 92 8.14 8.53 3.60
N ARG A 93 7.31 9.33 2.93
CA ARG A 93 6.87 10.67 3.38
C ARG A 93 5.38 10.74 3.67
N THR A 94 4.77 9.61 4.03
CA THR A 94 3.33 9.53 4.32
C THR A 94 2.97 10.03 5.73
N GLY A 95 3.90 9.91 6.68
CA GLY A 95 3.74 10.34 8.07
C GLY A 95 2.84 9.45 8.93
N ASN A 96 2.11 8.50 8.36
CA ASN A 96 1.21 7.57 9.07
C ASN A 96 1.37 6.10 8.69
N VAL A 97 2.09 5.78 7.60
CA VAL A 97 2.45 4.41 7.25
C VAL A 97 3.69 4.02 8.03
N SER A 98 3.63 2.88 8.73
CA SER A 98 4.78 2.37 9.47
C SER A 98 5.90 1.95 8.51
N SER A 99 7.16 1.99 8.97
CA SER A 99 8.29 1.55 8.13
C SER A 99 8.15 0.09 7.70
N GLY A 100 7.61 -0.78 8.57
CA GLY A 100 7.39 -2.19 8.25
C GLY A 100 6.35 -2.39 7.15
N ASP A 101 5.19 -1.73 7.25
CA ASP A 101 4.15 -1.84 6.20
C ASP A 101 4.66 -1.28 4.87
N PHE A 102 5.44 -0.20 4.93
CA PHE A 102 6.07 0.40 3.76
C PHE A 102 7.08 -0.54 3.10
N GLU A 103 7.97 -1.17 3.88
CA GLU A 103 8.95 -2.14 3.37
C GLU A 103 8.25 -3.32 2.69
N VAL A 104 7.21 -3.88 3.31
CA VAL A 104 6.41 -4.97 2.71
C VAL A 104 5.76 -4.53 1.39
N THR A 105 5.22 -3.31 1.35
CA THR A 105 4.62 -2.73 0.14
C THR A 105 5.65 -2.64 -0.99
N LEU A 106 6.88 -2.18 -0.67
CA LEU A 106 7.97 -2.09 -1.62
C LEU A 106 8.47 -3.45 -2.09
N ASP A 107 8.64 -4.40 -1.19
CA ASP A 107 9.11 -5.74 -1.53
C ASP A 107 8.11 -6.44 -2.47
N ARG A 108 6.81 -6.30 -2.23
CA ARG A 108 5.78 -6.79 -3.14
C ARG A 108 5.85 -6.12 -4.52
N ILE A 109 6.08 -4.81 -4.59
CA ILE A 109 6.29 -4.12 -5.89
C ILE A 109 7.50 -4.71 -6.60
N LYS A 110 8.62 -4.93 -5.89
CA LYS A 110 9.84 -5.53 -6.47
C LYS A 110 9.56 -6.93 -7.00
N GLU A 111 8.89 -7.78 -6.23
CA GLU A 111 8.51 -9.14 -6.61
C GLU A 111 7.66 -9.12 -7.90
N ASN A 112 6.58 -8.33 -7.92
CA ASN A 112 5.70 -8.21 -9.08
C ASN A 112 6.44 -7.72 -10.34
N LEU A 113 7.39 -6.79 -10.21
CA LEU A 113 8.19 -6.29 -11.33
C LEU A 113 9.19 -7.34 -11.85
N VAL A 114 9.79 -8.13 -10.95
CA VAL A 114 10.71 -9.23 -11.31
C VAL A 114 9.96 -10.37 -12.01
N GLU A 115 8.75 -10.69 -11.55
CA GLU A 115 7.90 -11.74 -12.12
C GLU A 115 7.21 -11.32 -13.44
N SER A 116 7.16 -10.02 -13.73
CA SER A 116 6.53 -9.51 -14.94
C SER A 116 7.27 -9.97 -16.20
N SER A 117 6.61 -10.82 -16.99
CA SER A 117 7.12 -11.31 -18.29
C SER A 117 7.38 -10.18 -19.31
N LEU A 118 6.63 -9.08 -19.20
CA LEU A 118 6.83 -7.88 -20.02
C LEU A 118 8.21 -7.27 -19.75
N LEU A 119 8.61 -7.23 -18.48
CA LEU A 119 9.85 -6.61 -18.07
C LEU A 119 11.03 -7.60 -18.11
N SER A 120 10.79 -8.90 -17.89
CA SER A 120 11.86 -9.90 -17.89
C SER A 120 12.60 -10.01 -19.23
N ASN A 121 11.96 -9.63 -20.33
CA ASN A 121 12.58 -9.64 -21.67
C ASN A 121 13.39 -8.35 -21.95
N ALA A 122 12.93 -7.22 -21.43
CA ALA A 122 13.53 -5.90 -21.67
C ALA A 122 14.58 -5.51 -20.62
N PHE A 123 14.42 -5.97 -19.38
CA PHE A 123 15.18 -5.50 -18.22
C PHE A 123 15.83 -6.64 -17.46
N ARG A 124 16.96 -6.36 -16.84
CA ARG A 124 17.52 -7.17 -15.75
C ARG A 124 17.37 -6.36 -14.46
N PHE A 125 16.51 -6.82 -13.56
CA PHE A 125 16.43 -6.23 -12.23
C PHE A 125 17.57 -6.77 -11.37
N LEU A 126 18.33 -5.86 -10.77
CA LEU A 126 19.26 -6.19 -9.71
C LEU A 126 18.66 -5.74 -8.39
N VAL A 127 18.59 -6.68 -7.45
CA VAL A 127 18.10 -6.44 -6.09
C VAL A 127 19.00 -5.43 -5.40
N ASP A 128 18.35 -4.56 -4.63
CA ASP A 128 18.85 -3.52 -3.71
C ASP A 128 20.39 -3.38 -3.67
N ARG A 129 20.87 -2.16 -3.96
CA ARG A 129 22.29 -1.80 -3.89
C ARG A 129 22.94 -2.27 -2.58
N ASN A 130 22.25 -2.16 -1.45
CA ASN A 130 22.79 -2.59 -0.16
C ASN A 130 23.00 -4.10 -0.10
N THR A 131 22.05 -4.87 -0.64
CA THR A 131 22.15 -6.32 -0.76
C THR A 131 23.27 -6.69 -1.72
N LEU A 132 23.42 -5.98 -2.85
CA LEU A 132 24.50 -6.22 -3.79
C LEU A 132 25.88 -5.94 -3.17
N GLU A 133 26.03 -4.80 -2.47
CA GLU A 133 27.26 -4.45 -1.75
C GLU A 133 27.54 -5.41 -0.57
N HIS A 134 26.50 -5.93 0.08
CA HIS A 134 26.63 -6.96 1.12
C HIS A 134 27.07 -8.31 0.54
N LEU A 135 26.38 -8.82 -0.47
CA LEU A 135 26.73 -10.06 -1.16
C LEU A 135 28.14 -9.99 -1.74
N GLN A 136 28.53 -8.85 -2.32
CA GLN A 136 29.89 -8.65 -2.82
C GLN A 136 30.92 -8.73 -1.68
N ARG A 137 30.63 -8.16 -0.50
CA ARG A 137 31.50 -8.29 0.68
C ARG A 137 31.62 -9.74 1.16
N VAL A 138 30.50 -10.46 1.21
CA VAL A 138 30.46 -11.87 1.65
C VAL A 138 31.16 -12.81 0.67
N GLU A 139 30.90 -12.66 -0.63
CA GLU A 139 31.45 -13.54 -1.67
C GLU A 139 32.95 -13.31 -1.89
N THR A 140 33.43 -12.07 -1.78
CA THR A 140 34.84 -11.76 -2.11
C THR A 140 35.77 -11.96 -0.90
N ASN A 141 35.25 -12.00 0.34
CA ASN A 141 36.05 -12.04 1.59
C ASN A 141 37.21 -11.04 1.63
N ALA A 142 37.17 -10.01 0.79
CA ALA A 142 38.24 -9.06 0.56
C ALA A 142 37.74 -7.66 0.90
N PRO A 143 38.54 -6.83 1.61
CA PRO A 143 38.23 -5.42 1.77
C PRO A 143 38.09 -4.77 0.39
N PRO A 144 37.16 -3.81 0.22
CA PRO A 144 36.90 -3.19 -1.08
C PRO A 144 38.21 -2.61 -1.61
N THR A 145 38.79 -3.27 -2.60
CA THR A 145 40.01 -2.79 -3.23
C THR A 145 39.57 -1.68 -4.18
N GLU A 146 39.88 -0.43 -3.83
CA GLU A 146 39.70 0.73 -4.69
C GLU A 146 40.35 0.45 -6.06
N GLY A 147 39.55 0.13 -7.08
CA GLY A 147 40.05 -0.05 -8.45
C GLY A 147 39.52 -1.29 -9.20
N THR A 148 39.05 -2.33 -8.50
CA THR A 148 38.53 -3.55 -9.16
C THR A 148 37.15 -3.91 -8.64
N ARG A 149 36.21 -2.95 -8.69
CA ARG A 149 34.79 -3.32 -8.73
C ARG A 149 34.58 -4.02 -10.08
N ALA A 150 34.62 -5.35 -10.09
CA ALA A 150 34.05 -6.12 -11.17
C ALA A 150 32.54 -5.83 -11.17
N THR A 151 32.14 -4.76 -11.85
CA THR A 151 30.73 -4.41 -12.02
C THR A 151 30.12 -5.53 -12.85
N ARG A 152 29.29 -6.38 -12.22
CA ARG A 152 28.53 -7.45 -12.91
C ARG A 152 27.50 -6.90 -13.92
N PHE A 153 27.44 -5.58 -14.07
CA PHE A 153 26.56 -4.84 -14.97
C PHE A 153 27.35 -3.71 -15.62
N ASP A 154 26.93 -3.31 -16.82
CA ASP A 154 27.51 -2.15 -17.51
C ASP A 154 26.97 -0.86 -16.88
N PRO A 155 27.82 0.00 -16.30
CA PRO A 155 27.39 1.25 -15.68
C PRO A 155 26.69 2.20 -16.67
N ASN A 156 26.99 2.11 -17.97
CA ASN A 156 26.33 2.96 -18.99
C ASN A 156 24.88 2.54 -19.27
N HIS A 157 24.49 1.33 -18.84
CA HIS A 157 23.16 0.76 -19.03
C HIS A 157 22.49 0.41 -17.69
N ALA A 158 22.97 1.01 -16.59
CA ALA A 158 22.42 0.84 -15.27
C ALA A 158 21.59 2.07 -14.89
N TYR A 159 20.35 1.84 -14.48
CA TYR A 159 19.43 2.89 -14.04
C TYR A 159 19.01 2.61 -12.61
N PHE A 160 19.03 3.64 -11.78
CA PHE A 160 18.58 3.60 -10.41
C PHE A 160 17.12 4.02 -10.34
N LEU A 161 16.29 3.13 -9.79
CA LEU A 161 14.88 3.38 -9.53
C LEU A 161 14.73 4.01 -8.14
N ASN A 162 14.65 5.33 -8.08
CA ASN A 162 14.41 6.06 -6.83
C ASN A 162 12.95 6.45 -6.75
N GLY A 163 12.46 6.70 -5.53
CA GLY A 163 11.08 7.12 -5.40
C GLY A 163 10.76 7.81 -4.08
N THR A 164 9.55 8.31 -4.00
CA THR A 164 9.01 8.87 -2.76
C THR A 164 7.52 8.61 -2.69
N MET A 165 7.08 8.04 -1.58
CA MET A 165 5.65 7.83 -1.30
C MET A 165 5.12 8.99 -0.46
N PHE A 166 4.08 9.64 -0.95
CA PHE A 166 3.42 10.77 -0.32
C PHE A 166 2.02 10.39 0.13
N ARG A 167 1.59 11.01 1.23
CA ARG A 167 0.18 11.10 1.60
C ARG A 167 -0.34 12.49 1.28
N ILE A 168 -1.47 12.55 0.60
CA ILE A 168 -2.23 13.76 0.34
C ILE A 168 -3.51 13.66 1.18
N ASN A 169 -3.55 14.40 2.28
CA ASN A 169 -4.75 14.47 3.12
C ASN A 169 -5.67 15.59 2.61
N ARG A 170 -6.96 15.26 2.39
CA ARG A 170 -8.02 16.21 2.07
C ARG A 170 -9.23 15.93 2.97
N SER A 171 -9.32 16.65 4.09
CA SER A 171 -10.38 16.48 5.08
C SER A 171 -10.42 15.02 5.56
N SER A 172 -11.52 14.30 5.30
CA SER A 172 -11.69 12.88 5.67
C SER A 172 -11.04 11.88 4.71
N THR A 173 -10.56 12.31 3.54
CA THR A 173 -9.99 11.41 2.54
C THR A 173 -8.46 11.49 2.51
N ASN A 174 -7.81 10.33 2.51
CA ASN A 174 -6.37 10.20 2.33
C ASN A 174 -6.10 9.60 0.96
N PHE A 175 -5.30 10.28 0.14
CA PHE A 175 -4.77 9.73 -1.10
C PHE A 175 -3.29 9.42 -0.92
N TYR A 176 -2.85 8.30 -1.47
CA TYR A 176 -1.44 7.90 -1.45
C TYR A 176 -0.92 7.90 -2.87
N ARG A 177 0.30 8.42 -3.03
CA ARG A 177 0.95 8.56 -4.33
C ARG A 177 2.39 8.12 -4.20
N LEU A 178 2.78 7.15 -5.02
CA LEU A 178 4.18 6.80 -5.22
C LEU A 178 4.68 7.55 -6.45
N ASN A 179 5.69 8.39 -6.26
CA ASN A 179 6.47 8.94 -7.36
C ASN A 179 7.72 8.10 -7.52
N VAL A 180 8.02 7.76 -8.76
CA VAL A 180 9.22 7.00 -9.12
C VAL A 180 9.95 7.75 -10.20
N GLU A 181 11.26 7.81 -10.08
CA GLU A 181 12.16 8.41 -11.04
C GLU A 181 13.28 7.42 -11.37
N LEU A 182 13.69 7.41 -12.64
CA LEU A 182 14.86 6.67 -13.07
C LEU A 182 16.00 7.64 -13.30
N VAL A 183 17.12 7.35 -12.65
CA VAL A 183 18.34 8.14 -12.73
C VAL A 183 19.44 7.25 -13.33
N ALA A 184 20.17 7.76 -14.31
CA ALA A 184 21.34 7.10 -14.88
C ALA A 184 22.59 7.36 -14.02
#